data_AF-W5KCD0-F1
#
_entry.id   AF-W5KCD0-F1
#
_cell.length_a   1.000
_cell.length_b   1.000
_cell.length_c   1.000
_cell.angle_alpha   90.00
_cell.angle_beta   90.00
_cell.angle_gamma   90.00
#
_symmetry.space_group_name_H-M   'P 1'
#
loop_
_entity.id
_entity.type
_entity.pdbx_description
1 polymer ?
#
loop_
_entity_poly.entity_id
_entity_poly.type
_entity_poly.pdbx_seq_one_letter_code
_entity_poly.pdbx_strand_id
1 'polypeptide(L)'
;MFNGSEQILQYRKHVNYIILSSNYRDRVEFNEETYSLTLKNLQKNDSGPYDLISNGRFRYFERFTLSVFDPVKSPLLTFQQNPDSCNVTLTCRGHDLSISSSCYNTTCEEKEVTSPGGVALSLSVLDSSIVCNHSNPISWKKTTVELEIFRYLCPSEGKLSSNLFKPVTDLTVVFI
;
A
#
# COMPACT_ATOMS: atom_id res chain seq x y z
N MET A 1 6.44 24.38 -12.47
CA MET A 1 7.65 23.69 -12.97
C MET A 1 7.75 22.34 -12.30
N PHE A 2 8.11 21.29 -13.02
CA PHE A 2 8.48 19.99 -12.44
C PHE A 2 10.00 19.92 -12.29
N ASN A 3 10.46 19.44 -11.13
CA ASN A 3 11.87 19.25 -10.80
C ASN A 3 12.76 20.50 -11.02
N GLY A 4 12.17 21.70 -10.89
CA GLY A 4 12.85 22.98 -11.05
C GLY A 4 13.26 23.36 -12.49
N SER A 5 13.14 22.47 -13.47
CA SER A 5 13.66 22.67 -14.83
C SER A 5 12.61 22.52 -15.92
N GLU A 6 11.63 21.64 -15.74
CA GLU A 6 10.62 21.38 -16.76
C GLU A 6 9.40 22.27 -16.54
N GLN A 7 9.11 23.14 -17.52
CA GLN A 7 7.86 23.88 -17.50
C GLN A 7 6.71 22.92 -17.79
N ILE A 8 5.65 22.96 -16.97
CA ILE A 8 4.42 22.19 -17.23
C ILE A 8 3.48 23.10 -18.01
N LEU A 9 3.06 24.19 -17.38
CA LEU A 9 2.14 25.17 -17.90
C LEU A 9 2.56 26.57 -17.44
N GLN A 10 2.44 27.55 -18.33
CA GLN A 10 2.52 28.97 -18.02
C GLN A 10 1.23 29.65 -18.48
N TYR A 11 0.56 30.34 -17.55
CA TYR A 11 -0.63 31.12 -17.85
C TYR A 11 -0.35 32.62 -17.76
N ARG A 12 -0.76 33.38 -18.79
CA ARG A 12 -0.63 34.85 -18.87
C ARG A 12 -2.02 35.49 -18.85
N LYS A 13 -2.44 35.94 -17.67
CA LYS A 13 -3.76 36.54 -17.42
C LYS A 13 -4.09 37.73 -18.35
N HIS A 14 -3.13 38.61 -18.61
CA HIS A 14 -3.38 39.84 -19.39
C HIS A 14 -3.82 39.61 -20.84
N VAL A 15 -3.39 38.49 -21.44
CA VAL A 15 -3.67 38.15 -22.85
C VAL A 15 -4.52 36.88 -22.97
N ASN A 16 -5.01 36.36 -21.83
CA ASN A 16 -5.62 35.04 -21.69
C ASN A 16 -4.91 33.95 -22.53
N TYR A 17 -3.61 33.76 -22.27
CA TYR A 17 -2.78 32.86 -23.07
C TYR A 17 -2.11 31.79 -22.22
N ILE A 18 -2.24 30.53 -22.66
CA ILE A 18 -1.67 29.35 -22.00
C ILE A 18 -0.56 28.78 -22.88
N ILE A 19 0.60 28.56 -22.27
CA ILE A 19 1.72 27.83 -22.87
C ILE A 19 1.84 26.50 -22.12
N LEU A 20 1.47 25.41 -22.79
CA LEU A 20 1.54 24.06 -22.27
C LEU A 20 2.69 23.31 -22.94
N SER A 21 3.54 22.65 -22.14
CA SER A 21 4.64 21.84 -22.66
C SER A 21 4.14 20.58 -23.33
N SER A 22 4.83 20.14 -24.38
CA SER A 22 4.43 18.98 -25.20
C SER A 22 4.25 17.71 -24.38
N ASN A 23 5.11 17.46 -23.39
CA ASN A 23 5.06 16.29 -22.50
C ASN A 23 3.79 16.21 -21.63
N TYR A 24 3.08 17.33 -21.49
CA TYR A 24 1.91 17.48 -20.63
C TYR A 24 0.63 17.80 -21.41
N ARG A 25 0.70 17.87 -22.75
CA ARG A 25 -0.37 18.37 -23.61
C ARG A 25 -1.72 17.68 -23.38
N ASP A 26 -1.69 16.36 -23.24
CA ASP A 26 -2.89 15.52 -23.11
C ASP A 26 -3.17 15.09 -21.66
N ARG A 27 -2.39 15.63 -20.72
CA ARG A 27 -2.40 15.23 -19.31
C ARG A 27 -2.78 16.37 -18.39
N VAL A 28 -2.78 17.62 -18.85
CA VAL A 28 -3.05 18.78 -18.00
C VAL A 28 -4.36 19.44 -18.37
N GLU A 29 -5.17 19.70 -17.36
CA GLU A 29 -6.30 20.61 -17.43
C GLU A 29 -6.03 21.82 -16.54
N PHE A 30 -6.37 23.00 -17.05
CA PHE A 30 -6.22 24.26 -16.33
C PHE A 30 -7.57 24.96 -16.25
N ASN A 31 -7.95 25.34 -15.03
CA ASN A 31 -9.13 26.14 -14.80
C ASN A 31 -8.70 27.61 -14.63
N GLU A 32 -9.09 28.46 -15.58
CA GLU A 32 -8.73 29.88 -15.60
C GLU A 32 -9.44 30.71 -14.51
N GLU A 33 -10.57 30.24 -13.98
CA GLU A 33 -11.35 30.92 -12.95
C GLU A 33 -10.71 30.72 -11.57
N THR A 34 -10.34 29.47 -11.25
CA THR A 34 -9.77 29.10 -9.95
C THR A 34 -8.25 29.08 -9.94
N TYR A 35 -7.60 29.17 -11.12
CA TYR A 35 -6.17 28.99 -11.32
C TYR A 35 -5.66 27.60 -10.92
N SER A 36 -6.54 26.59 -10.88
CA SER A 36 -6.16 25.23 -10.54
C SER A 36 -5.62 24.46 -11.74
N LEU A 37 -4.56 23.69 -11.51
CA LEU A 37 -4.01 22.75 -12.48
C LEU A 37 -4.33 21.31 -12.03
N THR A 38 -4.89 20.52 -12.94
CA THR A 38 -5.13 19.10 -12.74
C THR A 38 -4.22 18.30 -13.67
N LEU A 39 -3.38 17.44 -13.09
CA LEU A 39 -2.55 16.48 -13.83
C LEU A 39 -3.24 15.11 -13.84
N LYS A 40 -3.57 14.61 -15.02
CA LYS A 40 -4.25 13.34 -15.28
C LYS A 40 -3.25 12.23 -15.61
N ASN A 41 -3.72 10.99 -15.45
CA ASN A 41 -2.96 9.78 -15.78
C ASN A 41 -1.56 9.81 -15.16
N LEU A 42 -1.51 9.96 -13.83
CA LEU A 42 -0.26 10.01 -13.07
C LEU A 42 0.55 8.73 -13.27
N GLN A 43 1.85 8.91 -13.45
CA GLN A 43 2.86 7.88 -13.59
C GLN A 43 3.88 8.04 -12.46
N LYS A 44 4.63 6.97 -12.17
CA LYS A 44 5.62 6.97 -11.09
C LYS A 44 6.68 8.06 -11.21
N ASN A 45 7.12 8.34 -12.43
CA ASN A 45 8.12 9.36 -12.75
C ASN A 45 7.59 10.80 -12.62
N ASP A 46 6.29 11.02 -12.45
CA ASP A 46 5.75 12.33 -12.07
C ASP A 46 5.93 12.61 -10.57
N SER A 47 6.42 11.65 -9.78
CA SER A 47 6.75 11.93 -8.39
C SER A 47 7.92 12.90 -8.30
N GLY A 48 7.82 13.91 -7.45
CA GLY A 48 8.88 14.90 -7.26
C GLY A 48 8.36 16.28 -6.88
N PRO A 49 9.25 17.28 -6.82
CA PRO A 49 8.89 18.63 -6.46
C PRO A 49 8.26 19.38 -7.64
N TYR A 50 7.19 20.11 -7.33
CA TYR A 50 6.45 20.99 -8.24
C TYR A 50 6.49 22.42 -7.71
N ASP A 51 6.99 23.33 -8.53
CA ASP A 51 7.07 24.75 -8.18
C ASP A 51 5.94 25.53 -8.85
N LEU A 52 5.13 26.20 -8.04
CA LEU A 52 4.20 27.23 -8.46
C LEU A 52 4.90 28.58 -8.38
N ILE A 53 4.98 29.28 -9.50
CA ILE A 53 5.63 30.59 -9.61
C ILE A 53 4.61 31.57 -10.17
N SER A 54 4.31 32.62 -9.40
CA SER A 54 3.46 33.73 -9.86
C SER A 54 4.26 35.02 -9.86
N ASN A 55 4.32 35.66 -11.04
CA ASN A 55 5.04 36.91 -11.27
C ASN A 55 4.03 38.07 -11.39
N GLY A 56 3.29 38.32 -10.30
CA GLY A 56 2.40 39.47 -10.17
C GLY A 56 3.11 40.70 -9.62
N ARG A 57 2.37 41.57 -8.91
CA ARG A 57 2.94 42.73 -8.19
C ARG A 57 4.00 42.30 -7.17
N PHE A 58 3.82 41.13 -6.57
CA PHE A 58 4.80 40.46 -5.73
C PHE A 58 5.07 39.07 -6.31
N ARG A 59 6.33 38.65 -6.27
CA ARG A 59 6.72 37.29 -6.65
C ARG A 59 6.24 36.32 -5.58
N TYR A 60 5.37 35.41 -5.96
CA TYR A 60 4.93 34.30 -5.11
C TYR A 60 5.57 33.01 -5.57
N PHE A 61 6.04 32.22 -4.62
CA PHE A 61 6.69 30.94 -4.84
C PHE A 61 6.17 29.94 -3.81
N GLU A 62 5.69 28.80 -4.29
CA GLU A 62 5.28 27.67 -3.46
C GLU A 62 5.79 26.37 -4.08
N ARG A 63 6.29 25.47 -3.24
CA ARG A 63 6.78 24.16 -3.66
C ARG A 63 5.95 23.07 -3.02
N PHE A 64 5.45 22.17 -3.84
CA PHE A 64 4.72 20.97 -3.44
C PHE A 64 5.54 19.73 -3.78
N THR A 65 5.35 18.63 -3.07
CA THR A 65 5.91 17.33 -3.45
C THR A 65 4.77 16.39 -3.81
N LEU A 66 4.79 15.87 -5.02
CA LEU A 66 3.86 14.83 -5.47
C LEU A 66 4.51 13.46 -5.26
N SER A 67 3.77 12.53 -4.63
CA SER A 67 4.18 11.14 -4.47
C SER A 67 3.15 10.24 -5.13
N VAL A 68 3.56 9.48 -6.14
CA VAL A 68 2.69 8.56 -6.88
C VAL A 68 2.94 7.13 -6.40
N PHE A 69 1.87 6.46 -5.96
CA PHE A 69 1.91 5.11 -5.40
C PHE A 69 1.28 4.09 -6.35
N ASP A 70 1.81 2.87 -6.36
CA ASP A 70 1.11 1.76 -7.03
C ASP A 70 0.12 1.19 -6.02
N PRO A 71 -1.03 0.66 -6.47
CA PRO A 71 -1.88 -0.11 -5.60
C PRO A 71 -1.11 -1.26 -4.94
N VAL A 72 -1.25 -1.39 -3.62
CA VAL A 72 -0.60 -2.49 -2.90
C VAL A 72 -1.21 -3.84 -3.28
N LYS A 73 -0.36 -4.88 -3.31
CA LYS A 73 -0.80 -6.28 -3.42
C LYS A 73 -1.18 -6.82 -2.04
N SER A 74 -2.03 -7.85 -2.04
CA SER A 74 -2.38 -8.57 -0.81
C SER A 74 -1.13 -9.11 -0.13
N PRO A 75 -0.99 -8.93 1.20
CA PRO A 75 0.16 -9.42 1.92
C PRO A 75 0.17 -10.95 1.99
N LEU A 76 1.36 -11.53 2.04
CA LEU A 76 1.55 -12.96 2.26
C LEU A 76 1.72 -13.22 3.77
N LEU A 77 0.77 -13.96 4.34
CA LEU A 77 0.85 -14.43 5.72
C LEU A 77 1.27 -15.89 5.75
N THR A 78 2.40 -16.18 6.39
CA THR A 78 2.94 -17.54 6.58
C THR A 78 3.09 -17.84 8.07
N PHE A 79 3.00 -19.12 8.42
CA PHE A 79 3.20 -19.59 9.78
C PHE A 79 4.29 -20.66 9.81
N GLN A 80 5.08 -20.65 10.88
CA GLN A 80 6.08 -21.67 11.17
C GLN A 80 5.89 -22.14 12.61
N GLN A 81 5.56 -23.42 12.75
CA GLN A 81 5.39 -24.06 14.06
C GLN A 81 6.73 -24.58 14.58
N ASN A 82 6.95 -24.44 15.89
CA ASN A 82 7.96 -25.21 16.59
C ASN A 82 7.35 -26.53 17.10
N PRO A 83 7.83 -27.72 16.69
CA PRO A 83 7.26 -29.00 17.11
C PRO A 83 7.25 -29.21 18.63
N ASP A 84 8.22 -28.62 19.34
CA ASP A 84 8.45 -28.85 20.77
C ASP A 84 7.69 -27.86 21.67
N SER A 85 6.91 -26.93 21.10
CA SER A 85 6.19 -25.92 21.87
C SER A 85 4.92 -25.46 21.17
N CYS A 86 3.99 -24.86 21.93
CA CYS A 86 2.83 -24.19 21.34
C CYS A 86 3.08 -22.77 20.84
N ASN A 87 4.35 -22.45 20.59
CA ASN A 87 4.73 -21.20 19.96
C ASN A 87 4.69 -21.36 18.44
N VAL A 88 3.91 -20.50 17.79
CA VAL A 88 3.87 -20.37 16.34
C VAL A 88 4.42 -19.01 15.97
N THR A 89 5.39 -19.01 15.05
CA THR A 89 5.88 -17.76 14.48
C THR A 89 5.08 -17.44 13.24
N LEU A 90 4.38 -16.31 13.25
CA LEU A 90 3.76 -15.74 12.08
C LEU A 90 4.72 -14.79 11.41
N THR A 91 4.79 -14.86 10.10
CA THR A 91 5.50 -13.88 9.29
C THR A 91 4.53 -13.32 8.28
N CYS A 92 4.31 -12.02 8.36
CA CYS A 92 3.62 -11.30 7.31
C CYS A 92 4.60 -10.54 6.43
N ARG A 93 4.43 -10.63 5.11
CA ARG A 93 5.26 -9.96 4.11
C ARG A 93 4.39 -9.15 3.15
N GLY A 94 4.83 -7.92 2.86
CA GLY A 94 4.20 -7.06 1.86
C GLY A 94 5.26 -6.14 1.24
N HIS A 95 5.42 -6.19 -0.07
CA HIS A 95 6.51 -5.48 -0.77
C HIS A 95 7.88 -5.85 -0.17
N ASP A 96 8.65 -4.85 0.29
CA ASP A 96 9.97 -5.01 0.91
C ASP A 96 9.88 -5.07 2.45
N LEU A 97 8.67 -5.03 3.00
CA LEU A 97 8.42 -5.07 4.44
C LEU A 97 8.10 -6.50 4.89
N SER A 98 8.64 -6.86 6.05
CA SER A 98 8.40 -8.14 6.70
C SER A 98 8.32 -7.94 8.20
N ILE A 99 7.27 -8.48 8.81
CA ILE A 99 7.08 -8.50 10.26
C ILE A 99 6.92 -9.94 10.68
N SER A 100 7.62 -10.32 11.76
CA SER A 100 7.41 -11.59 12.43
C SER A 100 6.85 -11.39 13.85
N SER A 101 5.79 -12.11 14.17
CA SER A 101 5.14 -12.13 15.48
C SER A 101 5.15 -13.55 16.03
N SER A 102 5.45 -13.67 17.33
CA SER A 102 5.30 -14.94 18.04
C SER A 102 3.90 -15.01 18.64
N CYS A 103 3.22 -16.12 18.38
CA CYS A 103 1.91 -16.42 18.93
C CYS A 103 2.02 -17.59 19.90
N TYR A 104 1.40 -17.44 21.07
CA TYR A 104 1.20 -18.53 22.01
C TYR A 104 -0.29 -18.82 22.11
N ASN A 105 -0.68 -20.05 21.75
CA ASN A 105 -2.08 -20.47 21.66
C ASN A 105 -2.90 -19.56 20.70
N THR A 106 -3.72 -18.64 21.22
CA THR A 106 -4.54 -17.70 20.43
C THR A 106 -4.09 -16.24 20.55
N THR A 107 -3.01 -15.98 21.28
CA THR A 107 -2.54 -14.62 21.54
C THR A 107 -1.27 -14.38 20.73
N CYS A 108 -1.28 -13.33 19.91
CA CYS A 108 -0.15 -12.90 19.09
C CYS A 108 0.28 -11.49 19.47
N GLU A 109 1.56 -11.19 19.33
CA GLU A 109 2.06 -9.82 19.47
C GLU A 109 1.66 -8.99 18.24
N GLU A 110 0.90 -7.91 18.46
CA GLU A 110 0.58 -6.98 17.38
C GLU A 110 1.79 -6.12 17.02
N LYS A 111 2.00 -5.88 15.72
CA LYS A 111 3.19 -5.20 15.21
C LYS A 111 2.87 -4.36 14.00
N GLU A 112 3.60 -3.27 13.83
CA GLU A 112 3.52 -2.39 12.68
C GLU A 112 4.90 -1.88 12.27
N VAL A 113 5.12 -1.73 10.97
CA VAL A 113 6.29 -1.09 10.40
C VAL A 113 5.88 -0.20 9.24
N THR A 114 6.46 0.99 9.18
CA THR A 114 6.21 1.95 8.11
C THR A 114 7.53 2.38 7.49
N SER A 115 7.63 2.24 6.18
CA SER A 115 8.77 2.71 5.40
C SER A 115 8.81 4.25 5.33
N PRO A 116 9.98 4.86 5.08
CA PRO A 116 10.07 6.31 4.83
C PRO A 116 9.19 6.78 3.66
N GLY A 117 8.86 5.89 2.71
CA GLY A 117 7.98 6.17 1.59
C GLY A 117 6.48 6.12 1.94
N GLY A 118 6.09 5.83 3.18
CA GLY A 118 4.68 5.76 3.59
C GLY A 118 3.97 4.45 3.27
N VAL A 119 4.70 3.42 2.81
CA VAL A 119 4.19 2.04 2.77
C VAL A 119 4.26 1.45 4.17
N ALA A 120 3.16 0.89 4.66
CA ALA A 120 3.04 0.30 5.98
C ALA A 120 2.60 -1.17 5.91
N LEU A 121 3.06 -1.96 6.87
CA LEU A 121 2.63 -3.34 7.09
C LEU A 121 2.27 -3.47 8.57
N SER A 122 1.12 -4.05 8.87
CA SER A 122 0.68 -4.30 10.25
C SER A 122 0.11 -5.70 10.41
N LEU A 123 0.27 -6.23 11.62
CA LEU A 123 -0.28 -7.50 12.08
C LEU A 123 -1.06 -7.22 13.36
N SER A 124 -2.35 -7.55 13.35
CA SER A 124 -3.26 -7.38 14.49
C SER A 124 -4.14 -8.60 14.68
N VAL A 125 -4.76 -8.71 15.86
CA VAL A 125 -5.73 -9.76 16.18
C VAL A 125 -7.11 -9.12 16.33
N LEU A 126 -8.05 -9.50 15.47
CA LEU A 126 -9.41 -8.98 15.47
C LEU A 126 -10.41 -10.14 15.39
N ASP A 127 -11.40 -10.16 16.28
CA ASP A 127 -12.51 -11.13 16.27
C ASP A 127 -12.05 -12.59 16.05
N SER A 128 -11.08 -13.02 16.85
CA SER A 128 -10.47 -14.36 16.76
C SER A 128 -9.75 -14.67 15.43
N SER A 129 -9.34 -13.65 14.67
CA SER A 129 -8.58 -13.79 13.43
C SER A 129 -7.31 -12.94 13.49
N ILE A 130 -6.22 -13.46 12.92
CA ILE A 130 -5.05 -12.62 12.63
C ILE A 130 -5.31 -11.90 11.33
N VAL A 131 -5.14 -10.59 11.35
CA VAL A 131 -5.21 -9.72 10.20
C VAL A 131 -3.81 -9.22 9.92
N CYS A 132 -3.30 -9.52 8.72
CA CYS A 132 -2.18 -8.77 8.20
C CYS A 132 -2.67 -7.76 7.16
N ASN A 133 -2.31 -6.50 7.35
CA ASN A 133 -2.65 -5.40 6.46
C ASN A 133 -1.40 -4.81 5.83
N HIS A 134 -1.43 -4.60 4.52
CA HIS A 134 -0.41 -3.89 3.75
C HIS A 134 -1.06 -2.67 3.13
N SER A 135 -0.51 -1.49 3.35
CA SER A 135 -1.10 -0.23 2.93
C SER A 135 -0.06 0.78 2.44
N ASN A 136 -0.55 1.75 1.68
CA ASN A 136 0.11 3.01 1.37
C ASN A 136 -0.93 4.14 1.44
N PRO A 137 -0.56 5.41 1.23
CA PRO A 137 -1.51 6.52 1.40
C PRO A 137 -2.77 6.47 0.53
N ILE A 138 -2.79 5.66 -0.54
CA ILE A 138 -3.90 5.60 -1.50
C ILE A 138 -4.64 4.25 -1.52
N SER A 139 -4.06 3.19 -0.97
CA SER A 139 -4.57 1.83 -1.14
C SER A 139 -4.16 0.93 0.00
N TRP A 140 -4.99 -0.08 0.28
CA TRP A 140 -4.70 -1.08 1.30
C TRP A 140 -5.28 -2.44 0.89
N LYS A 141 -4.63 -3.51 1.34
CA LYS A 141 -5.09 -4.90 1.20
C LYS A 141 -4.77 -5.67 2.46
N LYS A 142 -5.66 -6.58 2.84
CA LYS A 142 -5.49 -7.44 4.00
C LYS A 142 -5.60 -8.92 3.64
N THR A 143 -4.91 -9.74 4.42
CA THR A 143 -5.02 -11.19 4.44
C THR A 143 -5.37 -11.59 5.87
N THR A 144 -6.37 -12.46 6.02
CA THR A 144 -6.88 -12.89 7.32
C THR A 144 -6.77 -14.39 7.47
N VAL A 145 -6.40 -14.84 8.67
CA VAL A 145 -6.34 -16.26 9.04
C VAL A 145 -7.06 -16.44 10.36
N GLU A 146 -8.02 -17.35 10.40
CA GLU A 146 -8.78 -17.67 11.60
C GLU A 146 -7.89 -18.39 12.63
N LEU A 147 -7.99 -17.99 13.91
CA LEU A 147 -7.19 -18.58 14.97
C LEU A 147 -7.57 -20.04 15.27
N GLU A 148 -8.73 -20.51 14.80
CA GLU A 148 -9.14 -21.91 14.94
C GLU A 148 -8.10 -22.87 14.33
N ILE A 149 -7.39 -22.45 13.29
CA ILE A 149 -6.30 -23.22 12.68
C ILE A 149 -5.20 -23.56 13.70
N PHE A 150 -4.88 -22.67 14.65
CA PHE A 150 -3.85 -22.93 15.66
C PHE A 150 -4.30 -23.93 16.73
N ARG A 151 -5.61 -24.06 16.99
CA ARG A 151 -6.12 -25.09 17.92
C ARG A 151 -5.85 -26.51 17.41
N TYR A 152 -5.80 -26.70 16.08
CA TYR A 152 -5.41 -27.97 15.47
C TYR A 152 -3.89 -28.20 15.50
N LEU A 153 -3.12 -27.11 15.42
CA LEU A 153 -1.66 -27.17 15.50
C LEU A 153 -1.18 -27.43 16.94
N CYS A 154 -1.96 -27.01 17.93
CA CYS A 154 -1.70 -27.23 19.35
C CYS A 154 -2.88 -27.91 20.06
N PRO A 155 -2.98 -29.25 19.99
CA PRO A 155 -3.94 -29.97 20.80
C PRO A 155 -3.59 -29.75 22.28
N SER A 156 -4.52 -29.18 23.05
CA SER A 156 -4.51 -29.37 24.50
C SER A 156 -4.44 -30.88 24.75
N GLU A 157 -3.51 -31.36 25.60
CA GLU A 157 -3.37 -32.77 25.92
C GLU A 157 -4.76 -33.41 26.15
N GLY A 158 -5.14 -34.32 25.24
CA GLY A 158 -6.42 -35.04 25.33
C GLY A 158 -7.41 -34.86 24.18
N LYS A 159 -6.99 -34.90 22.91
CA LYS A 159 -7.71 -35.60 21.80
C LYS A 159 -6.97 -35.46 20.47
N LEU A 160 -6.26 -36.52 20.07
CA LEU A 160 -5.88 -36.71 18.68
C LEU A 160 -7.13 -37.21 17.93
N SER A 161 -7.85 -36.33 17.24
CA SER A 161 -8.84 -36.77 16.25
C SER A 161 -8.10 -37.07 14.95
N SER A 162 -7.82 -38.35 14.71
CA SER A 162 -7.10 -38.87 13.55
C SER A 162 -7.87 -38.79 12.22
N ASN A 163 -8.91 -37.96 12.11
CA ASN A 163 -9.75 -37.90 10.92
C ASN A 163 -10.17 -36.47 10.61
N LEU A 164 -9.39 -35.71 9.81
CA LEU A 164 -9.94 -34.75 8.82
C LEU A 164 -8.90 -34.11 7.88
N PHE A 165 -8.01 -34.88 7.27
CA PHE A 165 -7.44 -34.47 5.96
C PHE A 165 -8.00 -35.41 4.89
N LYS A 166 -9.18 -35.07 4.36
CA LYS A 166 -9.52 -35.53 3.02
C LYS A 166 -8.77 -34.61 2.05
N PRO A 167 -7.93 -35.13 1.15
CA PRO A 167 -7.31 -34.30 0.14
C PRO A 167 -8.42 -33.70 -0.73
N VAL A 168 -8.45 -32.37 -0.86
CA VAL A 168 -9.22 -31.73 -1.92
C VAL A 168 -8.43 -31.94 -3.21
N THR A 169 -8.67 -33.07 -3.88
CA THR A 169 -8.29 -33.30 -5.27
C THR A 169 -9.39 -32.73 -6.15
N ASP A 170 -9.17 -31.53 -6.69
CA ASP A 170 -9.17 -31.27 -8.14
C ASP A 170 -9.08 -29.76 -8.40
N LEU A 171 -7.89 -29.32 -8.83
CA LEU A 171 -7.74 -28.09 -9.60
C LEU A 171 -8.37 -28.33 -10.98
N THR A 172 -9.44 -27.60 -11.30
CA THR A 172 -9.82 -27.41 -12.70
C THR A 172 -9.27 -26.06 -13.14
N VAL A 173 -8.14 -26.07 -13.84
CA VAL A 173 -7.65 -24.91 -14.59
C VAL A 173 -8.36 -24.94 -15.94
N VAL A 174 -9.22 -23.95 -16.20
CA VAL A 174 -9.72 -23.68 -17.55
C VAL A 174 -9.10 -22.35 -17.98
N PHE A 175 -8.23 -22.41 -18.99
CA PHE A 175 -7.83 -21.23 -19.75
C PHE A 175 -8.81 -21.04 -20.91
N ILE A 176 -9.42 -19.86 -20.98
CA ILE A 176 -9.60 -19.12 -22.24
C ILE A 176 -9.30 -17.66 -21.93
#